data_AF-A0A972MQL1-F1
#
_entry.id   AF-A0A972MQL1-F1
#
_cell.length_a   1.000
_cell.length_b   1.000
_cell.length_c   1.000
_cell.angle_alpha   90.00
_cell.angle_beta   90.00
_cell.angle_gamma   90.00
#
_symmetry.space_group_name_H-M   'P 1'
#
loop_
_entity.id
_entity.type
_entity.pdbx_description
1 polymer ?
#
loop_
_entity_poly.entity_id
_entity_poly.type
_entity_poly.pdbx_seq_one_letter_code
_entity_poly.pdbx_strand_id
1 'polypeptide(L)'
;MKKIAIIGKPNVGKSSLFNRILKQRDAIVSDVAGTTRDVKRRIVEIGEKEAELLDTGGLEDRDELFDKVKNKALEAAKDADIILYMVDGKKLPDEEDKKFFRQLQKLGKEMALVVNKIDNDKEEENAWNFYEFGSEHIFPISVSHNRKVKRLLNWLEERLPASKTAELTPDEEPDFDELLQIAEEGKKQEEDNEIKVAILGRVNVGKSSLLNALLKEERSVVSDVAGTTIDTVDESIVYNDKVITFIDTAGIRRRGKIVGIEKYALNRTQKMLERADVALLVLDASEGITEQDERIAGYIDKYKLACIIVLNKWDIAQKSYEEAVKEVRDRFKFLSFAPIITLSAKTRKRVDRLYELILRVYRNYSQWLPTSQLNRVIKEAQMRHQIPAYKGKPVKIYYATQYDTKPPKIALIMNRPEGLHFSYQRYLINTLRENFDLEGTPVILSPRKRGERDDEDS
;
A
#
# COMPACT_ATOMS: atom_id res chain seq x y z
N MET A 1 -17.22 -10.43 14.31
CA MET A 1 -17.22 -8.96 14.15
C MET A 1 -18.67 -8.50 14.10
N LYS A 2 -19.03 -7.39 14.78
CA LYS A 2 -20.42 -6.90 14.72
C LYS A 2 -20.67 -6.19 13.39
N LYS A 3 -21.85 -6.40 12.81
CA LYS A 3 -22.31 -5.75 11.58
C LYS A 3 -23.13 -4.50 11.87
N ILE A 4 -22.81 -3.39 11.22
CA ILE A 4 -23.49 -2.11 11.36
C ILE A 4 -24.15 -1.76 10.02
N ALA A 5 -25.47 -1.59 9.97
CA ALA A 5 -26.17 -1.12 8.78
C ALA A 5 -26.52 0.37 8.87
N ILE A 6 -26.17 1.16 7.85
CA ILE A 6 -26.64 2.53 7.70
C ILE A 6 -27.88 2.53 6.80
N ILE A 7 -29.03 2.93 7.33
CA ILE A 7 -30.33 2.89 6.66
C ILE A 7 -30.98 4.27 6.69
N GLY A 8 -31.72 4.64 5.66
CA GLY A 8 -32.48 5.89 5.62
C GLY A 8 -32.93 6.27 4.21
N LYS A 9 -33.78 7.28 4.08
CA LYS A 9 -34.24 7.79 2.77
C LYS A 9 -33.06 8.25 1.88
N PRO A 10 -33.24 8.33 0.56
CA PRO A 10 -32.26 8.94 -0.34
C PRO A 10 -31.86 10.36 0.10
N ASN A 11 -30.62 10.76 -0.16
CA ASN A 11 -30.11 12.12 0.08
C ASN A 11 -30.06 12.62 1.55
N VAL A 12 -30.26 11.75 2.55
CA VAL A 12 -30.09 12.08 3.97
C VAL A 12 -28.61 12.13 4.41
N GLY A 13 -27.69 11.70 3.53
CA GLY A 13 -26.24 11.70 3.77
C GLY A 13 -25.65 10.37 4.24
N LYS A 14 -26.28 9.23 3.91
CA LYS A 14 -25.79 7.87 4.21
C LYS A 14 -24.37 7.65 3.72
N SER A 15 -24.12 7.85 2.43
CA SER A 15 -22.80 7.68 1.83
C SER A 15 -21.78 8.68 2.38
N SER A 16 -22.22 9.87 2.80
CA SER A 16 -21.34 10.84 3.46
C SER A 16 -20.90 10.32 4.82
N LEU A 17 -21.82 9.78 5.65
CA LEU A 17 -21.47 9.20 6.95
C LEU A 17 -20.62 7.94 6.79
N PHE A 18 -20.98 7.07 5.84
CA PHE A 18 -20.22 5.89 5.48
C PHE A 18 -18.76 6.23 5.14
N ASN A 19 -18.56 7.16 4.20
CA ASN A 19 -17.23 7.65 3.85
C ASN A 19 -16.54 8.37 5.01
N ARG A 20 -17.28 9.00 5.92
CA ARG A 20 -16.70 9.67 7.09
C ARG A 20 -16.15 8.66 8.09
N ILE A 21 -16.90 7.59 8.36
CA ILE A 21 -16.47 6.48 9.22
C ILE A 21 -15.23 5.81 8.60
N LEU A 22 -15.23 5.62 7.27
CA LEU A 22 -14.07 5.09 6.54
C LEU A 22 -12.83 6.00 6.56
N LYS A 23 -13.01 7.32 6.62
CA LYS A 23 -11.92 8.32 6.53
C LYS A 23 -11.35 8.76 7.88
N GLN A 24 -11.88 8.30 9.01
CA GLN A 24 -11.43 8.82 10.32
C GLN A 24 -10.09 8.24 10.80
N ARG A 25 -9.52 7.28 10.07
CA ARG A 25 -8.14 6.75 10.08
C ARG A 25 -7.99 5.83 8.87
N ASP A 26 -6.77 5.55 8.42
CA ASP A 26 -6.45 4.57 7.37
C ASP A 26 -7.06 3.20 7.67
N ALA A 27 -8.34 3.01 7.33
CA ALA A 27 -8.99 1.73 7.39
C ALA A 27 -8.38 0.89 6.27
N ILE A 28 -7.87 -0.29 6.60
CA ILE A 28 -7.58 -1.33 5.61
C ILE A 28 -8.94 -1.72 5.02
N VAL A 29 -9.28 -1.10 3.90
CA VAL A 29 -10.51 -1.38 3.17
C VAL A 29 -10.27 -2.62 2.33
N SER A 30 -10.73 -3.76 2.83
CA SER A 30 -10.86 -4.99 2.06
C SER A 30 -12.22 -5.04 1.38
N ASP A 31 -12.23 -5.23 0.06
CA ASP A 31 -13.41 -5.57 -0.73
C ASP A 31 -13.63 -7.09 -0.67
N VAL A 32 -14.60 -7.54 0.13
CA VAL A 32 -15.01 -8.95 0.08
C VAL A 32 -16.02 -9.12 -1.04
N ALA A 33 -15.59 -9.69 -2.17
CA ALA A 33 -16.46 -10.09 -3.26
C ALA A 33 -17.35 -11.27 -2.82
N GLY A 34 -18.53 -10.95 -2.29
CA GLY A 34 -19.62 -11.89 -2.07
C GLY A 34 -20.66 -11.77 -3.18
N THR A 35 -20.95 -12.88 -3.87
CA THR A 35 -21.95 -12.98 -4.92
C THR A 35 -23.37 -12.79 -4.40
N THR A 36 -23.79 -11.55 -4.22
CA THR A 36 -25.16 -11.06 -4.40
C THR A 36 -25.06 -9.56 -4.63
N ARG A 37 -25.41 -9.12 -5.84
CA ARG A 37 -25.50 -7.71 -6.23
C ARG A 37 -26.26 -6.94 -5.13
N ASP A 38 -25.63 -5.92 -4.53
CA ASP A 38 -26.27 -4.67 -4.08
C ASP A 38 -25.92 -4.12 -2.66
N VAL A 39 -25.23 -4.81 -1.74
CA VAL A 39 -24.81 -4.21 -0.44
C VAL A 39 -23.28 -4.10 -0.34
N LYS A 40 -22.75 -2.88 -0.26
CA LYS A 40 -21.31 -2.65 -0.08
C LYS A 40 -20.93 -2.95 1.36
N ARG A 41 -20.09 -3.97 1.56
CA ARG A 41 -19.58 -4.39 2.86
C ARG A 41 -18.16 -3.84 3.02
N ARG A 42 -17.87 -3.25 4.17
CA ARG A 42 -16.55 -2.68 4.49
C ARG A 42 -16.19 -2.95 5.93
N ILE A 43 -14.99 -3.47 6.18
CA ILE A 43 -14.45 -3.56 7.54
C ILE A 43 -13.97 -2.16 7.94
N VAL A 44 -14.38 -1.70 9.12
CA VAL A 44 -14.06 -0.38 9.67
C VAL A 44 -13.58 -0.51 11.11
N GLU A 45 -12.62 0.33 11.49
CA GLU A 45 -12.14 0.47 12.86
C GLU A 45 -12.87 1.66 13.51
N ILE A 46 -13.62 1.41 14.58
CA ILE A 46 -14.29 2.44 15.38
C ILE A 46 -13.61 2.46 16.76
N GLY A 47 -12.77 3.48 16.97
CA GLY A 47 -11.88 3.52 18.13
C GLY A 47 -10.75 2.50 17.98
N GLU A 48 -10.71 1.49 18.85
CA GLU A 48 -9.81 0.32 18.77
C GLU A 48 -10.54 -0.99 18.42
N LYS A 49 -11.82 -0.91 18.00
CA LYS A 49 -12.68 -2.07 17.78
C LYS A 49 -13.11 -2.16 16.32
N GLU A 50 -13.12 -3.38 15.78
CA GLU A 50 -13.52 -3.63 14.40
C GLU A 50 -15.01 -3.91 14.25
N ALA A 51 -15.59 -3.38 13.18
CA ALA A 51 -16.97 -3.62 12.77
C ALA A 51 -17.07 -3.77 11.25
N GLU A 52 -18.09 -4.49 10.78
CA GLU A 52 -18.42 -4.57 9.36
C GLU A 52 -19.55 -3.58 9.06
N LEU A 53 -19.26 -2.55 8.26
CA LEU A 53 -20.23 -1.54 7.83
C LEU A 53 -20.90 -1.96 6.53
N LEU A 54 -22.23 -2.00 6.55
CA LEU A 54 -23.10 -2.32 5.42
C LEU A 54 -23.69 -1.00 4.88
N ASP A 55 -23.26 -0.57 3.68
CA ASP A 55 -23.87 0.58 3.00
C ASP A 55 -25.08 0.13 2.19
N THR A 56 -26.26 0.64 2.57
CA THR A 56 -27.48 0.51 1.76
C THR A 56 -27.61 1.64 0.72
N GLY A 57 -26.68 2.61 0.69
CA GLY A 57 -26.66 3.74 -0.24
C GLY A 57 -26.22 3.39 -1.66
N GLY A 58 -25.54 2.26 -1.87
CA GLY A 58 -25.20 1.74 -3.21
C GLY A 58 -26.38 1.19 -4.01
N LEU A 59 -27.58 1.22 -3.44
CA LEU A 59 -28.84 0.72 -4.00
C LEU A 59 -29.57 1.70 -4.92
N GLU A 60 -29.02 2.89 -5.08
CA GLU A 60 -29.68 4.00 -5.78
C GLU A 60 -29.12 4.14 -7.21
N ASP A 61 -29.28 3.09 -8.02
CA ASP A 61 -29.34 3.24 -9.47
C ASP A 61 -30.80 3.44 -9.91
N ARG A 62 -30.95 4.27 -10.94
CA ARG A 62 -32.17 5.01 -11.33
C ARG A 62 -33.44 4.13 -11.45
N ASP A 63 -34.56 4.68 -10.99
CA ASP A 63 -35.95 4.21 -11.21
C ASP A 63 -36.39 2.87 -10.57
N GLU A 64 -35.93 2.51 -9.36
CA GLU A 64 -36.55 1.42 -8.59
C GLU A 64 -37.64 1.93 -7.62
N LEU A 65 -38.84 1.29 -7.66
CA LEU A 65 -39.97 1.56 -6.75
C LEU A 65 -39.54 1.60 -5.28
N PHE A 66 -40.07 2.57 -4.54
CA PHE A 66 -39.83 2.81 -3.10
C PHE A 66 -39.89 1.54 -2.23
N ASP A 67 -40.77 0.60 -2.57
CA ASP A 67 -40.93 -0.68 -1.86
C ASP A 67 -39.72 -1.62 -2.01
N LYS A 68 -39.01 -1.61 -3.15
CA LYS A 68 -37.79 -2.40 -3.33
C LYS A 68 -36.65 -1.91 -2.46
N VAL A 69 -36.47 -0.58 -2.37
CA VAL A 69 -35.46 0.05 -1.50
C VAL A 69 -35.74 -0.30 -0.04
N LYS A 70 -37.02 -0.30 0.36
CA LYS A 70 -37.45 -0.68 1.71
C LYS A 70 -37.19 -2.15 2.03
N ASN A 71 -37.45 -3.06 1.09
CA ASN A 71 -37.18 -4.50 1.26
C ASN A 71 -35.69 -4.79 1.40
N LYS A 72 -34.84 -4.18 0.57
CA LYS A 72 -33.38 -4.33 0.66
C LYS A 72 -32.82 -3.72 1.96
N ALA A 73 -33.33 -2.58 2.39
CA ALA A 73 -32.99 -2.00 3.69
C ALA A 73 -33.39 -2.93 4.85
N LEU A 74 -34.54 -3.61 4.76
CA LEU A 74 -34.97 -4.58 5.75
C LEU A 74 -34.10 -5.84 5.77
N GLU A 75 -33.62 -6.30 4.62
CA GLU A 75 -32.65 -7.41 4.53
C GLU A 75 -31.31 -7.05 5.16
N ALA A 76 -30.77 -5.86 4.85
CA ALA A 76 -29.55 -5.36 5.48
C ALA A 76 -29.72 -5.20 7.00
N ALA A 77 -30.89 -4.75 7.46
CA ALA A 77 -31.21 -4.65 8.89
C ALA A 77 -31.26 -6.02 9.58
N LYS A 78 -31.74 -7.06 8.90
CA LYS A 78 -31.78 -8.43 9.43
C LYS A 78 -30.37 -9.03 9.57
N ASP A 79 -29.48 -8.74 8.60
CA ASP A 79 -28.09 -9.18 8.63
C ASP A 79 -27.22 -8.38 9.61
N ALA A 80 -27.70 -7.22 10.09
CA ALA A 80 -26.95 -6.36 11.02
C ALA A 80 -27.13 -6.72 12.50
N ASP A 81 -26.14 -6.36 13.29
CA ASP A 81 -26.17 -6.38 14.76
C ASP A 81 -26.55 -5.01 15.34
N ILE A 82 -26.16 -3.94 14.64
CA ILE A 82 -26.45 -2.54 15.00
C ILE A 82 -27.04 -1.82 13.79
N ILE A 83 -28.10 -1.05 14.00
CA ILE A 83 -28.78 -0.28 12.94
C ILE A 83 -28.61 1.22 13.21
N LEU A 84 -28.07 1.96 12.23
CA LEU A 84 -28.02 3.41 12.23
C LEU A 84 -29.09 3.93 11.26
N TYR A 85 -30.20 4.44 11.80
CA TYR A 85 -31.25 5.04 10.99
C TYR A 85 -31.00 6.53 10.80
N MET A 86 -30.73 6.95 9.57
CA MET A 86 -30.39 8.32 9.21
C MET A 86 -31.59 9.09 8.65
N VAL A 87 -31.78 10.31 9.15
CA VAL A 87 -32.79 11.28 8.68
C VAL A 87 -32.16 12.64 8.41
N ASP A 88 -32.83 13.46 7.60
CA ASP A 88 -32.42 14.82 7.30
C ASP A 88 -32.99 15.80 8.33
N GLY A 89 -32.13 16.36 9.18
CA GLY A 89 -32.48 17.29 10.25
C GLY A 89 -32.95 18.68 9.77
N LYS A 90 -32.79 19.00 8.48
CA LYS A 90 -33.35 20.23 7.90
C LYS A 90 -34.84 20.10 7.57
N LYS A 91 -35.40 18.89 7.63
CA LYS A 91 -36.82 18.61 7.38
C LYS A 91 -37.52 18.27 8.70
N LEU A 92 -38.84 18.35 8.69
CA LEU A 92 -39.64 17.84 9.80
C LEU A 92 -39.65 16.29 9.79
N PRO A 93 -39.82 15.65 10.95
CA PRO A 93 -40.02 14.21 11.09
C PRO A 93 -41.13 13.68 10.17
N ASP A 94 -40.76 12.78 9.27
CA ASP A 94 -41.67 12.17 8.30
C ASP A 94 -42.38 10.95 8.88
N GLU A 95 -43.71 10.84 8.69
CA GLU A 95 -44.52 9.75 9.26
C GLU A 95 -44.17 8.37 8.68
N GLU A 96 -43.70 8.29 7.43
CA GLU A 96 -43.26 7.03 6.85
C GLU A 96 -41.93 6.57 7.44
N ASP A 97 -41.01 7.52 7.68
CA ASP A 97 -39.75 7.23 8.38
C ASP A 97 -40.02 6.74 9.81
N LYS A 98 -40.96 7.36 10.53
CA LYS A 98 -41.36 6.89 11.88
C LYS A 98 -41.93 5.48 11.83
N LYS A 99 -42.82 5.19 10.87
CA LYS A 99 -43.39 3.84 10.69
C LYS A 99 -42.31 2.81 10.37
N PHE A 100 -41.36 3.14 9.50
CA PHE A 100 -40.29 2.23 9.12
C PHE A 100 -39.28 2.03 10.25
N PHE A 101 -38.91 3.09 10.96
CA PHE A 101 -38.09 3.03 12.17
C PHE A 101 -38.72 2.08 13.21
N ARG A 102 -40.01 2.23 13.52
CA ARG A 102 -40.72 1.32 14.43
C ARG A 102 -40.78 -0.11 13.92
N GLN A 103 -40.83 -0.31 12.60
CA GLN A 103 -40.77 -1.64 12.00
C GLN A 103 -39.40 -2.29 12.22
N LEU A 104 -38.31 -1.53 12.10
CA LEU A 104 -36.94 -1.99 12.37
C LEU A 104 -36.71 -2.28 13.85
N GLN A 105 -37.27 -1.47 14.77
CA GLN A 105 -37.18 -1.72 16.22
C GLN A 105 -37.75 -3.09 16.62
N LYS A 106 -38.78 -3.59 15.92
CA LYS A 106 -39.35 -4.92 16.17
C LYS A 106 -38.39 -6.08 15.91
N LEU A 107 -37.25 -5.84 15.25
CA LEU A 107 -36.19 -6.83 15.05
C LEU A 107 -35.36 -7.08 16.33
N GLY A 108 -35.53 -6.26 17.38
CA GLY A 108 -34.84 -6.43 18.67
C GLY A 108 -33.33 -6.20 18.59
N LYS A 109 -32.87 -5.43 17.61
CA LYS A 109 -31.45 -5.08 17.39
C LYS A 109 -31.12 -3.75 18.07
N GLU A 110 -29.84 -3.56 18.42
CA GLU A 110 -29.32 -2.27 18.88
C GLU A 110 -29.50 -1.21 17.79
N MET A 111 -30.08 -0.06 18.13
CA MET A 111 -30.49 0.91 17.12
C MET A 111 -30.32 2.35 17.59
N ALA A 112 -29.86 3.21 16.67
CA ALA A 112 -29.71 4.64 16.92
C ALA A 112 -30.31 5.47 15.79
N LEU A 113 -30.96 6.58 16.16
CA LEU A 113 -31.43 7.60 15.23
C LEU A 113 -30.34 8.65 15.03
N VAL A 114 -29.92 8.85 13.78
CA VAL A 114 -28.90 9.82 13.39
C VAL A 114 -29.56 10.94 12.61
N VAL A 115 -29.65 12.12 13.22
CA VAL A 115 -30.25 13.31 12.61
C VAL A 115 -29.12 14.12 11.98
N ASN A 116 -28.95 13.98 10.66
CA ASN A 116 -27.84 14.59 9.92
C ASN A 116 -28.17 16.01 9.42
N LYS A 117 -27.16 16.78 9.01
CA LYS A 117 -27.25 18.17 8.51
C LYS A 117 -27.61 19.22 9.58
N ILE A 118 -27.24 18.96 10.83
CA ILE A 118 -27.33 19.92 11.94
C ILE A 118 -26.03 20.74 11.97
N ASP A 119 -25.98 21.79 11.16
CA ASP A 119 -24.76 22.53 10.87
C ASP A 119 -24.45 23.59 11.95
N ASN A 120 -25.46 24.06 12.68
CA ASN A 120 -25.34 25.07 13.75
C ASN A 120 -26.24 24.80 14.97
N ASP A 121 -26.02 25.53 16.07
CA ASP A 121 -26.77 25.37 17.34
C ASP A 121 -28.27 25.69 17.22
N LYS A 122 -28.66 26.59 16.31
CA LYS A 122 -30.07 26.93 16.08
C LYS A 122 -30.82 25.78 15.39
N GLU A 123 -30.14 25.04 14.51
CA GLU A 123 -30.70 23.84 13.88
C GLU A 123 -30.77 22.66 14.87
N GLU A 124 -29.97 22.67 15.94
CA GLU A 124 -30.04 21.65 16.98
C GLU A 124 -31.34 21.73 17.79
N GLU A 125 -31.93 22.92 17.91
CA GLU A 125 -33.28 23.08 18.48
C GLU A 125 -34.34 22.33 17.65
N ASN A 126 -34.13 22.15 16.34
CA ASN A 126 -35.04 21.35 15.52
C ASN A 126 -34.90 19.84 15.76
N ALA A 127 -33.80 19.39 16.39
CA ALA A 127 -33.61 17.99 16.74
C ALA A 127 -34.62 17.51 17.81
N TRP A 128 -35.20 18.43 18.59
CA TRP A 128 -36.26 18.12 19.56
C TRP A 128 -37.50 17.48 18.93
N ASN A 129 -37.81 17.83 17.68
CA ASN A 129 -38.94 17.23 16.96
C ASN A 129 -38.72 15.73 16.66
N PHE A 130 -37.46 15.28 16.58
CA PHE A 130 -37.12 13.90 16.24
C PHE A 130 -37.24 12.93 17.41
N TYR A 131 -37.49 13.41 18.64
CA TYR A 131 -37.83 12.54 19.77
C TYR A 131 -39.14 11.76 19.54
N GLU A 132 -40.01 12.24 18.65
CA GLU A 132 -41.24 11.55 18.25
C GLU A 132 -41.01 10.17 17.59
N PHE A 133 -39.78 9.89 17.13
CA PHE A 133 -39.40 8.56 16.66
C PHE A 133 -39.38 7.52 17.79
N GLY A 134 -39.31 7.94 19.06
CA GLY A 134 -39.26 7.04 20.21
C GLY A 134 -37.95 6.24 20.30
N SER A 135 -36.85 6.82 19.82
CA SER A 135 -35.51 6.23 19.92
C SER A 135 -34.89 6.56 21.28
N GLU A 136 -34.31 5.57 21.95
CA GLU A 136 -33.53 5.77 23.18
C GLU A 136 -32.18 6.45 22.91
N HIS A 137 -31.68 6.32 21.68
CA HIS A 137 -30.40 6.88 21.25
C HIS A 137 -30.61 7.77 20.04
N ILE A 138 -30.40 9.08 20.22
CA ILE A 138 -30.55 10.11 19.18
C ILE A 138 -29.25 10.91 19.07
N PHE A 139 -28.71 11.02 17.86
CA PHE A 139 -27.46 11.72 17.56
C PHE A 139 -27.67 12.81 16.51
N PRO A 140 -27.84 14.08 16.95
CA PRO A 140 -27.80 15.24 16.06
C PRO A 140 -26.36 15.50 15.61
N ILE A 141 -26.09 15.38 14.30
CA ILE A 141 -24.75 15.52 13.73
C ILE A 141 -24.78 16.36 12.45
N SER A 142 -23.62 16.87 12.06
CA SER A 142 -23.37 17.30 10.68
C SER A 142 -22.14 16.59 10.17
N VAL A 143 -22.36 15.70 9.21
CA VAL A 143 -21.26 14.97 8.56
C VAL A 143 -20.40 15.91 7.71
N SER A 144 -21.01 16.87 7.01
CA SER A 144 -20.31 17.85 6.16
C SER A 144 -19.39 18.76 6.96
N HIS A 145 -19.80 19.18 8.16
CA HIS A 145 -19.00 20.04 9.03
C HIS A 145 -18.26 19.28 10.15
N ASN A 146 -18.29 17.95 10.13
CA ASN A 146 -17.71 17.09 11.17
C ASN A 146 -18.18 17.44 12.60
N ARG A 147 -19.43 17.89 12.74
CA ARG A 147 -19.96 18.35 14.01
C ARG A 147 -20.60 17.18 14.76
N LYS A 148 -20.21 16.97 16.02
CA LYS A 148 -20.77 15.99 16.97
C LYS A 148 -20.73 14.51 16.55
N VAL A 149 -20.11 14.18 15.41
CA VAL A 149 -19.91 12.81 14.91
C VAL A 149 -19.20 11.91 15.93
N LYS A 150 -18.25 12.46 16.70
CA LYS A 150 -17.51 11.70 17.72
C LYS A 150 -18.40 11.02 18.77
N ARG A 151 -19.53 11.63 19.15
CA ARG A 151 -20.46 11.03 20.13
C ARG A 151 -21.10 9.76 19.60
N LEU A 152 -21.48 9.75 18.31
CA LEU A 152 -22.02 8.57 17.64
C LEU A 152 -20.97 7.45 17.57
N LEU A 153 -19.71 7.80 17.29
CA LEU A 153 -18.61 6.82 17.21
C LEU A 153 -18.27 6.21 18.56
N ASN A 154 -18.22 7.02 19.63
CA ASN A 154 -18.02 6.50 20.98
C ASN A 154 -19.15 5.54 21.39
N TRP A 155 -20.41 5.88 21.07
CA TRP A 155 -21.57 5.02 21.35
C TRP A 155 -21.49 3.68 20.60
N LEU A 156 -21.01 3.71 19.35
CA LEU A 156 -20.72 2.51 18.57
C LEU A 156 -19.60 1.70 19.21
N GLU A 157 -18.48 2.33 19.54
CA GLU A 157 -17.32 1.71 20.18
C GLU A 157 -17.71 0.97 21.47
N GLU A 158 -18.50 1.57 22.35
CA GLU A 158 -19.00 0.92 23.58
C GLU A 158 -19.76 -0.39 23.31
N ARG A 159 -20.47 -0.48 22.18
CA ARG A 159 -21.32 -1.62 21.80
C ARG A 159 -20.63 -2.65 20.93
N LEU A 160 -19.45 -2.32 20.40
CA LEU A 160 -18.62 -3.29 19.72
C LEU A 160 -17.96 -4.21 20.75
N PRO A 161 -17.84 -5.51 20.46
CA PRO A 161 -17.08 -6.41 21.32
C PRO A 161 -15.69 -5.80 21.49
N ALA A 162 -15.17 -5.84 22.72
CA ALA A 162 -13.78 -5.48 22.93
C ALA A 162 -12.95 -6.25 21.90
N SER A 163 -12.14 -5.54 21.13
CA SER A 163 -10.98 -6.17 20.53
C SER A 163 -10.29 -6.91 21.68
N LYS A 164 -9.74 -8.10 21.48
CA LYS A 164 -9.01 -8.80 22.54
C LYS A 164 -7.70 -8.04 22.81
N THR A 165 -7.80 -6.81 23.31
CA THR A 165 -6.80 -6.07 24.02
C THR A 165 -6.80 -6.66 25.42
N ALA A 166 -5.90 -7.63 25.61
CA ALA A 166 -5.53 -8.05 26.95
C ALA A 166 -5.12 -6.80 27.75
N GLU A 167 -5.79 -6.55 28.86
CA GLU A 167 -5.35 -5.59 29.86
C GLU A 167 -3.93 -5.99 30.30
N LEU A 168 -2.96 -5.15 29.96
CA LEU A 168 -1.57 -5.32 30.33
C LEU A 168 -1.41 -4.97 31.81
N THR A 169 -1.31 -5.98 32.68
CA THR A 169 -0.62 -5.80 33.96
C THR A 169 0.90 -5.85 33.73
N PRO A 170 1.71 -5.02 34.42
CA PRO A 170 3.08 -4.72 33.97
C PRO A 170 4.14 -5.84 34.04
N ASP A 171 3.82 -7.06 34.48
CA ASP A 171 4.86 -7.99 34.98
C ASP A 171 4.90 -9.41 34.39
N GLU A 172 4.13 -9.75 33.34
CA GLU A 172 4.28 -11.05 32.67
C GLU A 172 4.37 -10.87 31.14
N GLU A 173 5.49 -11.34 30.55
CA GLU A 173 5.73 -11.30 29.10
C GLU A 173 4.61 -12.09 28.39
N PRO A 174 3.78 -11.47 27.53
CA PRO A 174 2.79 -12.21 26.78
C PRO A 174 3.48 -13.07 25.72
N ASP A 175 2.93 -14.27 25.49
CA ASP A 175 3.39 -15.20 24.46
C ASP A 175 3.21 -14.59 23.08
N PHE A 176 4.26 -13.89 22.65
CA PHE A 176 4.31 -12.97 21.53
C PHE A 176 4.16 -13.70 20.19
N ASP A 177 4.45 -15.01 20.18
CA ASP A 177 4.44 -15.85 18.99
C ASP A 177 3.01 -16.14 18.49
N GLU A 178 2.00 -16.14 19.36
CA GLU A 178 0.61 -16.46 18.99
C GLU A 178 -0.12 -15.25 18.34
N LEU A 179 0.21 -14.01 18.75
CA LEU A 179 -0.28 -12.77 18.13
C LEU A 179 0.34 -12.50 16.75
N LEU A 180 1.57 -12.98 16.54
CA LEU A 180 2.30 -12.83 15.28
C LEU A 180 1.79 -13.77 14.19
N GLN A 181 1.37 -14.99 14.54
CA GLN A 181 0.83 -15.97 13.60
C GLN A 181 -0.48 -15.49 12.97
N ILE A 182 -1.36 -14.85 13.74
CA ILE A 182 -2.66 -14.36 13.26
C ILE A 182 -2.50 -13.19 12.25
N ALA A 183 -1.46 -12.37 12.40
CA ALA A 183 -1.13 -11.28 11.47
C ALA A 183 -0.53 -11.78 10.13
N GLU A 184 0.09 -12.97 10.14
CA GLU A 184 0.69 -13.59 8.95
C GLU A 184 -0.35 -14.34 8.10
N GLU A 185 -1.40 -14.92 8.71
CA GLU A 185 -2.42 -15.71 7.99
C GLU A 185 -3.39 -14.88 7.13
N GLY A 186 -3.49 -13.56 7.36
CA GLY A 186 -4.41 -12.66 6.64
C GLY A 186 -3.91 -12.12 5.29
N LYS A 187 -2.64 -12.32 4.93
CA LYS A 187 -2.02 -11.76 3.70
C LYS A 187 -1.66 -12.85 2.70
N LYS A 188 -2.64 -13.42 2.03
CA LYS A 188 -2.36 -14.06 0.73
C LYS A 188 -1.94 -12.96 -0.24
N GLN A 189 -0.65 -12.93 -0.60
CA GLN A 189 -0.18 -12.12 -1.72
C GLN A 189 -0.96 -12.56 -2.96
N GLU A 190 -1.83 -11.70 -3.49
CA GLU A 190 -2.19 -11.82 -4.90
C GLU A 190 -0.89 -11.64 -5.69
N GLU A 191 -0.46 -12.69 -6.37
CA GLU A 191 0.69 -12.61 -7.24
C GLU A 191 0.37 -11.63 -8.37
N ASP A 192 0.95 -10.43 -8.28
CA ASP A 192 0.99 -9.52 -9.40
C ASP A 192 1.73 -10.22 -10.55
N ASN A 193 1.00 -10.42 -11.65
CA ASN A 193 1.52 -11.09 -12.83
C ASN A 193 2.24 -10.12 -13.76
N GLU A 194 2.19 -8.81 -13.48
CA GLU A 194 2.90 -7.80 -14.26
C GLU A 194 4.17 -7.32 -13.52
N ILE A 195 5.26 -7.16 -14.27
CA ILE A 195 6.55 -6.62 -13.80
C ILE A 195 6.93 -5.46 -14.71
N LYS A 196 6.98 -4.25 -14.17
CA LYS A 196 7.35 -3.04 -14.94
C LYS A 196 8.84 -2.79 -14.84
N VAL A 197 9.51 -2.85 -16.00
CA VAL A 197 10.98 -2.77 -16.10
C VAL A 197 11.40 -1.51 -16.85
N ALA A 198 12.16 -0.64 -16.19
CA ALA A 198 12.75 0.54 -16.79
C ALA A 198 14.20 0.27 -17.26
N ILE A 199 14.53 0.58 -18.51
CA ILE A 199 15.91 0.47 -19.03
C ILE A 199 16.58 1.84 -18.98
N LEU A 200 17.52 1.99 -18.05
CA LEU A 200 18.21 3.24 -17.74
C LEU A 200 19.67 3.19 -18.19
N GLY A 201 20.27 4.35 -18.42
CA GLY A 201 21.68 4.49 -18.80
C GLY A 201 21.90 5.62 -19.79
N ARG A 202 23.15 6.06 -19.95
CA ARG A 202 23.51 7.13 -20.88
C ARG A 202 23.28 6.75 -22.35
N VAL A 203 23.44 7.71 -23.25
CA VAL A 203 23.31 7.44 -24.70
C VAL A 203 24.45 6.51 -25.15
N ASN A 204 24.19 5.66 -26.15
CA ASN A 204 25.17 4.74 -26.76
C ASN A 204 25.69 3.58 -25.90
N VAL A 205 25.25 3.39 -24.66
CA VAL A 205 25.56 2.16 -23.87
C VAL A 205 24.91 0.89 -24.42
N GLY A 206 24.00 1.02 -25.39
CA GLY A 206 23.33 -0.10 -26.05
C GLY A 206 21.96 -0.47 -25.47
N LYS A 207 21.24 0.45 -24.82
CA LYS A 207 19.87 0.23 -24.34
C LYS A 207 18.91 -0.29 -25.42
N SER A 208 18.91 0.34 -26.60
CA SER A 208 18.05 -0.07 -27.73
C SER A 208 18.44 -1.43 -28.28
N SER A 209 19.74 -1.73 -28.32
CA SER A 209 20.23 -3.05 -28.70
C SER A 209 19.81 -4.11 -27.69
N LEU A 210 19.87 -3.80 -26.39
CA LEU A 210 19.46 -4.70 -25.31
C LEU A 210 17.96 -4.99 -25.38
N LEU A 211 17.13 -3.95 -25.46
CA LEU A 211 15.68 -4.10 -25.63
C LEU A 211 15.35 -4.99 -26.83
N ASN A 212 15.98 -4.72 -27.98
CA ASN A 212 15.78 -5.53 -29.17
C ASN A 212 16.29 -6.97 -29.04
N ALA A 213 17.35 -7.21 -28.27
CA ALA A 213 17.85 -8.56 -28.02
C ALA A 213 16.86 -9.33 -27.14
N LEU A 214 16.34 -8.68 -26.09
CA LEU A 214 15.31 -9.25 -25.22
C LEU A 214 14.06 -9.62 -26.03
N LEU A 215 13.45 -8.64 -26.72
CA LEU A 215 12.23 -8.88 -27.52
C LEU A 215 12.37 -9.91 -28.66
N LYS A 216 13.59 -10.30 -29.03
CA LYS A 216 13.86 -11.26 -30.12
C LYS A 216 14.18 -12.68 -29.65
N GLU A 217 14.60 -12.88 -28.39
CA GLU A 217 14.87 -14.23 -27.87
C GLU A 217 13.58 -14.98 -27.55
N GLU A 218 12.48 -14.27 -27.27
CA GLU A 218 11.18 -14.89 -27.01
C GLU A 218 10.09 -14.27 -27.89
N ARG A 219 9.79 -14.91 -29.03
CA ARG A 219 8.47 -14.78 -29.64
C ARG A 219 7.52 -15.73 -28.91
N SER A 220 7.12 -15.34 -27.71
CA SER A 220 5.98 -15.90 -26.99
C SER A 220 4.84 -14.91 -27.11
N VAL A 221 3.88 -15.25 -27.97
CA VAL A 221 2.57 -14.65 -28.27
C VAL A 221 2.23 -13.36 -27.49
N VAL A 222 2.13 -12.24 -28.21
CA VAL A 222 1.32 -11.10 -27.76
C VAL A 222 -0.12 -11.60 -27.74
N SER A 223 -0.58 -12.07 -26.58
CA SER A 223 -1.99 -12.39 -26.40
C SER A 223 -2.71 -11.07 -26.11
N ASP A 224 -3.74 -10.79 -26.89
CA ASP A 224 -4.79 -9.81 -26.62
C ASP A 224 -5.57 -10.23 -25.36
N VAL A 225 -4.90 -10.30 -24.20
CA VAL A 225 -5.57 -10.55 -22.91
C VAL A 225 -6.35 -9.28 -22.59
N ALA A 226 -7.68 -9.36 -22.69
CA ALA A 226 -8.59 -8.29 -22.35
C ALA A 226 -8.31 -7.80 -20.92
N GLY A 227 -7.83 -6.56 -20.78
CA GLY A 227 -7.45 -5.97 -19.50
C GLY A 227 -6.06 -5.33 -19.46
N THR A 228 -5.23 -5.49 -20.49
CA THR A 228 -4.00 -4.69 -20.59
C THR A 228 -4.36 -3.25 -20.94
N THR A 229 -4.01 -2.29 -20.08
CA THR A 229 -4.02 -0.88 -20.46
C THR A 229 -2.92 -0.69 -21.50
N ILE A 230 -3.31 -0.67 -22.78
CA ILE A 230 -2.40 -0.44 -23.90
C ILE A 230 -1.96 1.04 -23.85
N ASP A 231 -0.93 1.32 -23.05
CA ASP A 231 -0.07 2.46 -23.31
C ASP A 231 0.71 2.10 -24.59
N THR A 232 0.37 2.74 -25.71
CA THR A 232 0.94 2.56 -27.08
C THR A 232 2.47 2.68 -27.21
N VAL A 233 3.20 2.80 -26.10
CA VAL A 233 4.64 3.10 -26.00
C VAL A 233 5.42 2.00 -25.28
N ASP A 234 4.75 1.11 -24.55
CA ASP A 234 5.39 0.05 -23.76
C ASP A 234 5.42 -1.26 -24.56
N GLU A 235 6.42 -2.11 -24.29
CA GLU A 235 6.60 -3.39 -24.97
C GLU A 235 6.60 -4.50 -23.93
N SER A 236 5.80 -5.53 -24.13
CA SER A 236 5.61 -6.60 -23.15
C SER A 236 6.03 -7.96 -23.72
N ILE A 237 6.54 -8.82 -22.84
CA ILE A 237 6.81 -10.23 -23.13
C ILE A 237 6.22 -11.10 -22.02
N VAL A 238 5.93 -12.35 -22.33
CA VAL A 238 5.52 -13.34 -21.33
C VAL A 238 6.65 -14.32 -21.10
N TYR A 239 7.15 -14.38 -19.86
CA TYR A 239 8.23 -15.27 -19.44
C TYR A 239 7.85 -15.96 -18.13
N ASN A 240 7.86 -17.30 -18.09
CA ASN A 240 7.47 -18.11 -16.92
C ASN A 240 6.15 -17.64 -16.26
N ASP A 241 5.10 -17.48 -17.05
CA ASP A 241 3.77 -17.02 -16.64
C ASP A 241 3.71 -15.61 -16.02
N LYS A 242 4.79 -14.83 -16.12
CA LYS A 242 4.84 -13.41 -15.75
C LYS A 242 4.90 -12.54 -17.01
N VAL A 243 4.17 -11.43 -16.98
CA VAL A 243 4.20 -10.39 -18.00
C VAL A 243 5.29 -9.39 -17.62
N ILE A 244 6.36 -9.33 -18.40
CA ILE A 244 7.42 -8.35 -18.23
C ILE A 244 7.16 -7.20 -19.20
N THR A 245 6.77 -6.05 -18.66
CA THR A 245 6.46 -4.82 -19.40
C THR A 245 7.68 -3.89 -19.35
N PHE A 246 8.35 -3.69 -20.48
CA PHE A 246 9.38 -2.67 -20.63
C PHE A 246 8.74 -1.31 -20.86
N ILE A 247 8.95 -0.40 -19.91
CA ILE A 247 8.29 0.91 -19.93
C ILE A 247 9.10 1.97 -20.69
N ASP A 248 8.39 2.89 -21.34
CA ASP A 248 8.92 4.01 -22.12
C ASP A 248 9.87 3.61 -23.28
N THR A 249 9.53 2.54 -24.01
CA THR A 249 10.38 2.03 -25.08
C THR A 249 10.48 2.96 -26.30
N ALA A 250 9.52 3.85 -26.52
CA ALA A 250 9.59 4.83 -27.60
C ALA A 250 10.75 5.82 -27.42
N GLY A 251 11.13 6.15 -26.19
CA GLY A 251 12.33 6.96 -25.91
C GLY A 251 13.61 6.24 -26.33
N ILE A 252 13.65 4.92 -26.14
CA ILE A 252 14.77 4.04 -26.52
C ILE A 252 14.85 3.84 -28.04
N ARG A 253 13.70 3.68 -28.72
CA ARG A 253 13.65 3.43 -30.18
C ARG A 253 13.81 4.69 -31.03
N ARG A 254 13.29 5.84 -30.58
CA ARG A 254 13.28 7.06 -31.41
C ARG A 254 14.64 7.77 -31.51
N ARG A 255 15.61 7.58 -30.59
CA ARG A 255 16.82 8.46 -30.54
C ARG A 255 18.10 7.83 -29.97
N GLY A 256 19.07 7.55 -30.86
CA GLY A 256 20.51 7.62 -30.55
C GLY A 256 21.04 9.05 -30.36
N LYS A 257 20.20 9.99 -29.92
CA LYS A 257 20.47 11.43 -29.75
C LYS A 257 19.70 11.98 -28.57
N ILE A 258 20.15 11.71 -27.34
CA ILE A 258 19.79 12.56 -26.19
C ILE A 258 21.08 13.18 -25.68
N VAL A 259 21.46 14.27 -26.33
CA VAL A 259 22.19 15.36 -25.70
C VAL A 259 21.14 16.13 -24.90
N GLY A 260 21.40 16.41 -23.62
CA GLY A 260 20.63 17.38 -22.83
C GLY A 260 19.38 16.83 -22.16
N ILE A 261 19.49 16.62 -20.84
CA ILE A 261 18.33 16.57 -19.93
C ILE A 261 17.85 18.02 -19.76
N GLU A 262 16.97 18.53 -20.63
CA GLU A 262 16.46 19.90 -20.45
C GLU A 262 14.93 19.93 -20.48
N LYS A 263 14.38 19.93 -19.26
CA LYS A 263 12.99 20.18 -18.82
C LYS A 263 11.87 19.24 -19.27
N TYR A 264 11.66 18.95 -20.56
CA TYR A 264 10.48 18.16 -20.98
C TYR A 264 10.66 16.64 -20.83
N ALA A 265 11.91 16.17 -20.85
CA ALA A 265 12.23 14.77 -20.58
C ALA A 265 12.09 14.41 -19.09
N LEU A 266 12.25 15.37 -18.18
CA LEU A 266 12.28 15.12 -16.73
C LEU A 266 10.94 14.57 -16.22
N ASN A 267 9.83 15.27 -16.48
CA ASN A 267 8.51 14.83 -15.99
C ASN A 267 8.10 13.46 -16.56
N ARG A 268 8.48 13.16 -17.80
CA ARG A 268 8.22 11.85 -18.42
C ARG A 268 9.06 10.76 -17.74
N THR A 269 10.35 11.00 -17.56
CA THR A 269 11.24 10.06 -16.86
C THR A 269 10.80 9.84 -15.42
N GLN A 270 10.34 10.87 -14.71
CA GLN A 270 9.81 10.75 -13.35
C GLN A 270 8.56 9.86 -13.30
N LYS A 271 7.54 10.15 -14.13
CA LYS A 271 6.33 9.31 -14.22
C LYS A 271 6.63 7.86 -14.60
N MET A 272 7.61 7.65 -15.47
CA MET A 272 8.08 6.31 -15.82
C MET A 272 8.69 5.62 -14.59
N LEU A 273 9.59 6.29 -13.86
CA LEU A 273 10.23 5.73 -12.67
C LEU A 273 9.24 5.47 -11.52
N GLU A 274 8.22 6.31 -11.35
CA GLU A 274 7.16 6.11 -10.34
C GLU A 274 6.32 4.85 -10.58
N ARG A 275 6.24 4.40 -11.83
CA ARG A 275 5.51 3.18 -12.23
C ARG A 275 6.40 1.95 -12.37
N ALA A 276 7.72 2.11 -12.27
CA ALA A 276 8.66 1.02 -12.46
C ALA A 276 8.76 0.17 -11.18
N ASP A 277 8.93 -1.13 -11.32
CA ASP A 277 9.31 -2.01 -10.21
C ASP A 277 10.83 -2.26 -10.22
N VAL A 278 11.37 -2.55 -11.41
CA VAL A 278 12.78 -2.93 -11.61
C VAL A 278 13.45 -1.97 -12.59
N ALA A 279 14.61 -1.44 -12.19
CA ALA A 279 15.48 -0.65 -13.04
C ALA A 279 16.67 -1.48 -13.53
N LEU A 280 16.86 -1.53 -14.85
CA LEU A 280 18.06 -2.05 -15.48
C LEU A 280 19.02 -0.88 -15.74
N LEU A 281 20.05 -0.73 -14.89
CA LEU A 281 21.10 0.27 -15.09
C LEU A 281 22.12 -0.25 -16.10
N VAL A 282 21.98 0.14 -17.36
CA VAL A 282 22.86 -0.28 -18.45
C VAL A 282 24.08 0.62 -18.52
N LEU A 283 25.25 0.02 -18.34
CA LEU A 283 26.56 0.65 -18.43
C LEU A 283 27.34 0.06 -19.59
N ASP A 284 28.23 0.85 -20.17
CA ASP A 284 29.16 0.39 -21.20
C ASP A 284 30.41 -0.18 -20.52
N ALA A 285 30.64 -1.48 -20.66
CA ALA A 285 31.81 -2.15 -20.10
C ALA A 285 33.11 -1.87 -20.86
N SER A 286 33.03 -1.34 -22.09
CA SER A 286 34.23 -0.93 -22.85
C SER A 286 34.74 0.46 -22.47
N GLU A 287 33.91 1.24 -21.78
CA GLU A 287 34.23 2.58 -21.29
C GLU A 287 34.25 2.60 -19.74
N GLY A 288 34.68 3.72 -19.18
CA GLY A 288 34.61 3.96 -17.73
C GLY A 288 33.27 4.55 -17.29
N ILE A 289 32.98 4.46 -16.00
CA ILE A 289 31.76 5.07 -15.42
C ILE A 289 31.89 6.60 -15.40
N THR A 290 30.88 7.30 -15.90
CA THR A 290 30.87 8.77 -15.97
C THR A 290 29.94 9.40 -14.92
N GLU A 291 30.02 10.72 -14.74
CA GLU A 291 29.13 11.47 -13.83
C GLU A 291 27.64 11.36 -14.22
N GLN A 292 27.34 11.29 -15.52
CA GLN A 292 25.96 11.13 -15.97
C GLN A 292 25.39 9.75 -15.60
N ASP A 293 26.23 8.71 -15.49
CA ASP A 293 25.78 7.40 -15.02
C ASP A 293 25.46 7.44 -13.52
N GLU A 294 26.22 8.19 -12.72
CA GLU A 294 25.92 8.46 -11.30
C GLU A 294 24.61 9.22 -11.11
N ARG A 295 24.36 10.26 -11.92
CA ARG A 295 23.10 10.99 -11.89
C ARG A 295 21.91 10.08 -12.22
N ILE A 296 22.07 9.19 -13.19
CA ILE A 296 21.03 8.22 -13.57
C ILE A 296 20.80 7.20 -12.43
N ALA A 297 21.88 6.64 -11.87
CA ALA A 297 21.81 5.74 -10.73
C ALA A 297 21.17 6.38 -9.50
N GLY A 298 21.40 7.68 -9.27
CA GLY A 298 20.78 8.43 -8.18
C GLY A 298 19.25 8.47 -8.26
N TYR A 299 18.67 8.44 -9.46
CA TYR A 299 17.22 8.32 -9.60
C TYR A 299 16.69 6.96 -9.15
N ILE A 300 17.44 5.87 -9.38
CA ILE A 300 17.05 4.53 -8.92
C ILE A 300 16.92 4.50 -7.40
N ASP A 301 17.90 5.07 -6.69
CA ASP A 301 17.84 5.17 -5.23
C ASP A 301 16.75 6.14 -4.75
N LYS A 302 16.55 7.27 -5.46
CA LYS A 302 15.50 8.25 -5.12
C LYS A 302 14.10 7.60 -5.16
N TYR A 303 13.81 6.84 -6.20
CA TYR A 303 12.52 6.16 -6.39
C TYR A 303 12.46 4.79 -5.70
N LYS A 304 13.54 4.38 -5.02
CA LYS A 304 13.63 3.12 -4.28
C LYS A 304 13.20 1.90 -5.11
N LEU A 305 13.66 1.87 -6.35
CA LEU A 305 13.39 0.79 -7.30
C LEU A 305 14.29 -0.41 -7.02
N ALA A 306 13.79 -1.61 -7.34
CA ALA A 306 14.68 -2.75 -7.50
C ALA A 306 15.68 -2.46 -8.62
N CYS A 307 16.90 -2.99 -8.54
CA CYS A 307 17.96 -2.61 -9.47
C CYS A 307 18.79 -3.80 -9.90
N ILE A 308 19.09 -3.88 -11.19
CA ILE A 308 20.09 -4.77 -11.78
C ILE A 308 21.07 -3.91 -12.56
N ILE A 309 22.37 -4.05 -12.29
CA ILE A 309 23.43 -3.35 -13.02
C ILE A 309 23.86 -4.23 -14.19
N VAL A 310 23.66 -3.73 -15.41
CA VAL A 310 23.95 -4.45 -16.64
C VAL A 310 25.20 -3.87 -17.29
N LEU A 311 26.30 -4.61 -17.24
CA LEU A 311 27.54 -4.30 -17.95
C LEU A 311 27.44 -4.82 -19.39
N ASN A 312 27.01 -3.95 -20.30
CA ASN A 312 26.83 -4.27 -21.72
C ASN A 312 28.13 -4.06 -22.51
N LYS A 313 28.18 -4.58 -23.75
CA LYS A 313 29.36 -4.60 -24.63
C LYS A 313 30.55 -5.36 -24.03
N TRP A 314 30.27 -6.39 -23.23
CA TRP A 314 31.30 -7.22 -22.61
C TRP A 314 32.18 -7.97 -23.64
N ASP A 315 31.72 -8.10 -24.89
CA ASP A 315 32.46 -8.69 -26.00
C ASP A 315 33.71 -7.89 -26.41
N ILE A 316 33.76 -6.60 -26.13
CA ILE A 316 34.87 -5.69 -26.47
C ILE A 316 35.51 -5.06 -25.23
N ALA A 317 35.08 -5.45 -24.03
CA ALA A 317 35.67 -4.95 -22.79
C ALA A 317 37.11 -5.45 -22.64
N GLN A 318 38.02 -4.55 -22.26
CA GLN A 318 39.44 -4.88 -22.04
C GLN A 318 39.78 -5.15 -20.56
N LYS A 319 38.88 -4.80 -19.65
CA LYS A 319 39.03 -5.02 -18.21
C LYS A 319 38.52 -6.39 -17.78
N SER A 320 39.14 -6.94 -16.74
CA SER A 320 38.66 -8.15 -16.04
C SER A 320 37.29 -7.92 -15.39
N TYR A 321 36.62 -9.02 -15.05
CA TYR A 321 35.34 -8.97 -14.35
C TYR A 321 35.49 -8.33 -12.96
N GLU A 322 36.56 -8.68 -12.25
CA GLU A 322 36.87 -8.20 -10.91
C GLU A 322 37.11 -6.69 -10.90
N GLU A 323 37.87 -6.18 -11.88
CA GLU A 323 38.10 -4.74 -12.04
C GLU A 323 36.80 -3.98 -12.33
N ALA A 324 35.96 -4.50 -13.22
CA ALA A 324 34.68 -3.87 -13.55
C ALA A 324 33.72 -3.86 -12.35
N VAL A 325 33.62 -4.97 -11.61
CA VAL A 325 32.81 -5.05 -10.40
C VAL A 325 33.31 -4.07 -9.34
N LYS A 326 34.64 -4.00 -9.13
CA LYS A 326 35.23 -3.06 -8.18
C LYS A 326 34.91 -1.61 -8.56
N GLU A 327 35.09 -1.25 -9.83
CA GLU A 327 34.77 0.09 -10.35
C GLU A 327 33.29 0.45 -10.08
N VAL A 328 32.36 -0.46 -10.39
CA VAL A 328 30.93 -0.28 -10.13
C VAL A 328 30.64 -0.12 -8.64
N ARG A 329 31.21 -0.97 -7.78
CA ARG A 329 30.97 -0.92 -6.33
C ARG A 329 31.57 0.32 -5.67
N ASP A 330 32.69 0.82 -6.18
CA ASP A 330 33.34 2.04 -5.69
C ASP A 330 32.52 3.29 -6.05
N ARG A 331 31.95 3.35 -7.26
CA ARG A 331 31.16 4.48 -7.75
C ARG A 331 29.71 4.46 -7.25
N PHE A 332 29.07 3.29 -7.22
CA PHE A 332 27.66 3.12 -6.84
C PHE A 332 27.49 2.44 -5.48
N LYS A 333 28.14 2.95 -4.44
CA LYS A 333 28.06 2.40 -3.07
C LYS A 333 26.62 2.29 -2.55
N PHE A 334 25.75 3.21 -2.98
CA PHE A 334 24.34 3.24 -2.61
C PHE A 334 23.49 2.16 -3.32
N LEU A 335 23.99 1.56 -4.40
CA LEU A 335 23.40 0.40 -5.08
C LEU A 335 24.18 -0.90 -4.78
N SER A 336 24.82 -1.01 -3.61
CA SER A 336 25.55 -2.22 -3.21
C SER A 336 24.67 -3.48 -3.19
N PHE A 337 23.36 -3.30 -3.02
CA PHE A 337 22.37 -4.38 -3.08
C PHE A 337 22.11 -4.91 -4.48
N ALA A 338 22.41 -4.15 -5.53
CA ALA A 338 22.09 -4.52 -6.90
C ALA A 338 23.05 -5.61 -7.41
N PRO A 339 22.55 -6.72 -8.00
CA PRO A 339 23.38 -7.68 -8.70
C PRO A 339 23.97 -7.05 -9.97
N ILE A 340 25.16 -7.54 -10.34
CA ILE A 340 25.88 -7.10 -11.54
C ILE A 340 25.88 -8.28 -12.53
N ILE A 341 25.43 -8.02 -13.76
CA ILE A 341 25.46 -9.00 -14.85
C ILE A 341 26.23 -8.44 -16.03
N THR A 342 27.10 -9.27 -16.63
CA THR A 342 27.80 -8.95 -17.87
C THR A 342 27.10 -9.61 -19.05
N LEU A 343 26.85 -8.83 -20.11
CA LEU A 343 26.25 -9.34 -21.34
C LEU A 343 26.74 -8.57 -22.57
N SER A 344 26.39 -9.08 -23.74
CA SER A 344 26.57 -8.37 -24.99
C SER A 344 25.28 -8.39 -25.78
N ALA A 345 24.57 -7.26 -25.81
CA ALA A 345 23.36 -7.13 -26.60
C ALA A 345 23.58 -7.34 -28.10
N LYS A 346 24.81 -7.06 -28.59
CA LYS A 346 25.18 -7.23 -30.00
C LYS A 346 25.33 -8.70 -30.38
N THR A 347 26.03 -9.48 -29.54
CA THR A 347 26.27 -10.91 -29.79
C THR A 347 25.18 -11.81 -29.17
N ARG A 348 24.28 -11.23 -28.37
CA ARG A 348 23.25 -11.88 -27.54
C ARG A 348 23.78 -12.79 -26.43
N LYS A 349 25.08 -12.73 -26.15
CA LYS A 349 25.68 -13.51 -25.07
C LYS A 349 25.11 -13.08 -23.72
N ARG A 350 24.53 -14.04 -22.97
CA ARG A 350 23.97 -13.89 -21.61
C ARG A 350 22.76 -12.95 -21.50
N VAL A 351 22.05 -12.69 -22.60
CA VAL A 351 20.82 -11.87 -22.58
C VAL A 351 19.68 -12.65 -21.91
N ASP A 352 19.56 -13.93 -22.24
CA ASP A 352 18.66 -14.92 -21.64
C ASP A 352 18.66 -14.91 -20.10
N ARG A 353 19.85 -14.84 -19.49
CA ARG A 353 20.00 -14.83 -18.02
C ARG A 353 19.38 -13.60 -17.35
N LEU A 354 19.12 -12.54 -18.10
CA LEU A 354 18.54 -11.32 -17.56
C LEU A 354 17.08 -11.53 -17.16
N TYR A 355 16.34 -12.41 -17.82
CA TYR A 355 14.94 -12.68 -17.48
C TYR A 355 14.79 -13.32 -16.11
N GLU A 356 15.54 -14.40 -15.85
CA GLU A 356 15.57 -15.06 -14.55
C GLU A 356 15.99 -14.09 -13.44
N LEU A 357 16.95 -13.20 -13.73
CA LEU A 357 17.42 -12.20 -12.77
C LEU A 357 16.36 -11.14 -12.50
N ILE A 358 15.61 -10.66 -13.51
CA ILE A 358 14.47 -9.75 -13.33
C ILE A 358 13.43 -10.39 -12.42
N LEU A 359 13.05 -11.65 -12.69
CA LEU A 359 12.07 -12.38 -11.87
C LEU A 359 12.53 -12.53 -10.43
N ARG A 360 13.79 -12.92 -10.21
CA ARG A 360 14.36 -13.07 -8.86
C ARG A 360 14.37 -11.74 -8.11
N VAL A 361 14.87 -10.68 -8.73
CA VAL A 361 14.94 -9.36 -8.11
C VAL A 361 13.54 -8.81 -7.82
N TYR A 362 12.57 -9.01 -8.71
CA TYR A 362 11.19 -8.60 -8.48
C TYR A 362 10.53 -9.38 -7.34
N ARG A 363 10.76 -10.70 -7.24
CA ARG A 363 10.30 -11.52 -6.11
C ARG A 363 10.87 -10.96 -4.81
N ASN A 364 12.17 -10.66 -4.79
CA ASN A 364 12.80 -10.07 -3.62
C ASN A 364 12.23 -8.69 -3.27
N TYR A 365 11.86 -7.90 -4.28
CA TYR A 365 11.31 -6.55 -4.14
C TYR A 365 9.88 -6.53 -3.59
N SER A 366 9.09 -7.53 -3.97
CA SER A 366 7.69 -7.70 -3.58
C SER A 366 7.47 -8.61 -2.37
N GLN A 367 8.53 -9.21 -1.82
CA GLN A 367 8.40 -10.18 -0.74
C GLN A 367 7.84 -9.57 0.55
N TRP A 368 7.06 -10.37 1.25
CA TRP A 368 6.69 -10.13 2.64
C TRP A 368 7.63 -10.89 3.56
N LEU A 369 8.26 -10.18 4.50
CA LEU A 369 9.15 -10.73 5.51
C LEU A 369 8.30 -11.12 6.73
N PRO A 370 8.27 -12.40 7.13
CA PRO A 370 7.55 -12.85 8.31
C PRO A 370 7.97 -12.05 9.54
N THR A 371 6.98 -11.59 10.31
CA THR A 371 7.21 -10.66 11.42
C THR A 371 7.95 -11.37 12.55
N SER A 372 7.66 -12.66 12.77
CA SER A 372 8.37 -13.52 13.72
C SER A 372 9.87 -13.61 13.39
N GLN A 373 10.21 -13.96 12.15
CA GLN A 373 11.58 -14.06 11.66
C GLN A 373 12.29 -12.70 11.69
N LEU A 374 11.60 -11.63 11.28
CA LEU A 374 12.13 -10.27 11.30
C LEU A 374 12.54 -9.84 12.72
N ASN A 375 11.67 -10.05 13.71
CA ASN A 375 11.96 -9.72 15.10
C ASN A 375 13.11 -10.53 15.68
N ARG A 376 13.19 -11.83 15.36
CA ARG A 376 14.32 -12.68 15.74
C ARG A 376 15.65 -12.10 15.23
N VAL A 377 15.72 -11.76 13.95
CA VAL A 377 16.92 -11.20 13.32
C VAL A 377 17.32 -9.85 13.95
N ILE A 378 16.35 -8.96 14.20
CA ILE A 378 16.61 -7.66 14.83
C ILE A 378 17.10 -7.82 16.28
N LYS A 379 16.51 -8.73 17.06
CA LYS A 379 16.92 -9.03 18.43
C LYS A 379 18.36 -9.57 18.47
N GLU A 380 18.70 -10.49 17.57
CA GLU A 380 20.07 -11.00 17.42
C GLU A 380 21.06 -9.89 17.05
N ALA A 381 20.68 -8.98 16.15
CA ALA A 381 21.49 -7.83 15.78
C ALA A 381 21.77 -6.91 16.99
N GLN A 382 20.75 -6.61 17.80
CA GLN A 382 20.89 -5.78 19.01
C GLN A 382 21.78 -6.43 20.08
N MET A 383 21.78 -7.76 20.19
CA MET A 383 22.66 -8.49 21.10
C MET A 383 24.12 -8.45 20.66
N ARG A 384 24.38 -8.59 19.36
CA ARG A 384 25.76 -8.54 18.80
C ARG A 384 26.34 -7.14 18.83
N HIS A 385 25.52 -6.13 18.52
CA HIS A 385 25.95 -4.75 18.49
C HIS A 385 24.86 -3.86 19.09
N GLN A 386 25.11 -3.34 20.29
CA GLN A 386 24.14 -2.50 21.00
C GLN A 386 23.97 -1.13 20.31
N ILE A 387 22.75 -0.60 20.39
CA ILE A 387 22.45 0.75 19.89
C ILE A 387 23.10 1.77 20.84
N PRO A 388 23.89 2.73 20.33
CA PRO A 388 24.43 3.80 21.16
C PRO A 388 23.34 4.59 21.88
N ALA A 389 23.63 5.07 23.09
CA ALA A 389 22.71 5.92 23.82
C ALA A 389 22.53 7.28 23.11
N TYR A 390 21.30 7.78 23.08
CA TYR A 390 20.97 9.09 22.51
C TYR A 390 20.75 10.09 23.63
N LYS A 391 21.58 11.15 23.67
CA LYS A 391 21.55 12.18 24.73
C LYS A 391 21.61 11.57 26.14
N GLY A 392 22.48 10.58 26.33
CA GLY A 392 22.67 9.88 27.62
C GLY A 392 21.53 8.92 28.00
N LYS A 393 20.51 8.72 27.14
CA LYS A 393 19.40 7.82 27.40
C LYS A 393 19.47 6.57 26.50
N PRO A 394 19.11 5.39 27.01
CA PRO A 394 19.17 4.16 26.22
C PRO A 394 18.17 4.19 25.06
N VAL A 395 18.60 3.66 23.90
CA VAL A 395 17.75 3.47 22.72
C VAL A 395 17.40 1.99 22.64
N LYS A 396 16.11 1.67 22.56
CA LYS A 396 15.61 0.30 22.51
C LYS A 396 14.60 0.18 21.37
N ILE A 397 14.87 -0.74 20.46
CA ILE A 397 13.87 -1.26 19.52
C ILE A 397 13.05 -2.30 20.28
N TYR A 398 11.74 -2.12 20.26
CA TYR A 398 10.78 -3.02 20.89
C TYR A 398 10.43 -4.17 19.97
N TYR A 399 10.08 -3.85 18.73
CA TYR A 399 9.79 -4.82 17.69
C TYR A 399 9.90 -4.16 16.31
N ALA A 400 9.92 -4.99 15.27
CA ALA A 400 9.91 -4.59 13.87
C ALA A 400 8.73 -5.27 13.14
N THR A 401 8.11 -4.57 12.22
CA THR A 401 7.08 -5.13 11.33
C THR A 401 7.22 -4.57 9.93
N GLN A 402 7.05 -5.40 8.92
CA GLN A 402 6.83 -4.88 7.57
C GLN A 402 5.43 -4.28 7.50
N TYR A 403 5.28 -3.14 6.84
CA TYR A 403 3.97 -2.50 6.63
C TYR A 403 3.63 -2.34 5.15
N ASP A 404 4.62 -2.40 4.26
CA ASP A 404 4.44 -2.26 2.82
C ASP A 404 5.47 -3.10 2.03
N THR A 405 5.17 -3.38 0.77
CA THR A 405 6.05 -4.07 -0.19
C THR A 405 6.40 -3.14 -1.36
N LYS A 406 7.37 -3.54 -2.20
CA LYS A 406 7.79 -2.79 -3.40
C LYS A 406 8.23 -1.34 -3.10
N PRO A 407 9.35 -1.13 -2.37
CA PRO A 407 10.23 -2.13 -1.73
C PRO A 407 9.72 -2.58 -0.36
N PRO A 408 10.36 -3.58 0.29
CA PRO A 408 10.09 -3.91 1.68
C PRO A 408 10.29 -2.69 2.60
N LYS A 409 9.19 -2.18 3.16
CA LYS A 409 9.20 -1.09 4.14
C LYS A 409 8.92 -1.64 5.53
N ILE A 410 9.89 -1.45 6.41
CA ILE A 410 9.91 -2.03 7.76
C ILE A 410 9.84 -0.90 8.78
N ALA A 411 8.81 -0.92 9.62
CA ALA A 411 8.71 -0.04 10.77
C ALA A 411 9.53 -0.65 11.92
N LEU A 412 10.41 0.15 12.51
CA LEU A 412 11.15 -0.17 13.73
C LEU A 412 10.53 0.59 14.90
N ILE A 413 9.73 -0.08 15.71
CA ILE A 413 9.06 0.54 16.84
C ILE A 413 10.05 0.65 17.99
N MET A 414 10.36 1.88 18.40
CA MET A 414 11.38 2.16 19.39
C MET A 414 11.02 3.31 20.31
N ASN A 415 11.74 3.42 21.41
CA ASN A 415 11.52 4.50 22.38
C ASN A 415 12.01 5.88 21.90
N ARG A 416 13.01 5.91 21.01
CA ARG A 416 13.70 7.12 20.53
C ARG A 416 14.14 6.97 19.08
N PRO A 417 13.23 7.16 18.10
CA PRO A 417 13.54 7.13 16.67
C PRO A 417 14.72 8.01 16.27
N GLU A 418 14.80 9.20 16.87
CA GLU A 418 15.85 10.19 16.60
C GLU A 418 17.24 9.72 17.08
N GLY A 419 17.27 8.69 17.93
CA GLY A 419 18.49 8.05 18.40
C GLY A 419 19.08 7.01 17.44
N LEU A 420 18.34 6.61 16.41
CA LEU A 420 18.81 5.59 15.47
C LEU A 420 19.65 6.22 14.34
N HIS A 421 20.95 6.34 14.60
CA HIS A 421 21.91 6.86 13.63
C HIS A 421 21.97 6.03 12.33
N PHE A 422 22.25 6.68 11.19
CA PHE A 422 22.28 6.03 9.88
C PHE A 422 23.25 4.84 9.80
N SER A 423 24.35 4.88 10.55
CA SER A 423 25.33 3.78 10.56
C SER A 423 24.74 2.51 11.16
N TYR A 424 23.91 2.65 12.19
CA TYR A 424 23.19 1.52 12.79
C TYR A 424 22.06 1.04 11.89
N GLN A 425 21.37 1.95 11.18
CA GLN A 425 20.40 1.55 10.15
C GLN A 425 21.04 0.70 9.06
N ARG A 426 22.23 1.08 8.56
CA ARG A 426 22.97 0.27 7.58
C ARG A 426 23.37 -1.08 8.15
N TYR A 427 23.80 -1.13 9.41
CA TYR A 427 24.09 -2.38 10.10
C TYR A 427 22.87 -3.30 10.12
N LEU A 428 21.71 -2.80 10.54
CA LEU A 428 20.45 -3.57 10.54
C LEU A 428 20.08 -4.05 9.13
N ILE A 429 20.15 -3.19 8.12
CA ILE A 429 19.88 -3.58 6.72
C ILE A 429 20.81 -4.71 6.27
N ASN A 430 22.11 -4.63 6.59
CA ASN A 430 23.05 -5.68 6.22
C ASN A 430 22.74 -6.99 6.96
N THR A 431 22.39 -6.94 8.25
CA THR A 431 21.98 -8.14 9.00
C THR A 431 20.69 -8.75 8.45
N LEU A 432 19.74 -7.93 7.99
CA LEU A 432 18.55 -8.43 7.28
C LEU A 432 18.94 -9.15 5.98
N ARG A 433 19.88 -8.61 5.20
CA ARG A 433 20.37 -9.24 3.97
C ARG A 433 21.12 -10.55 4.18
N GLU A 434 21.70 -10.77 5.35
CA GLU A 434 22.32 -12.05 5.72
C GLU A 434 21.26 -13.14 6.00
N ASN A 435 20.03 -12.74 6.34
CA ASN A 435 18.96 -13.65 6.79
C ASN A 435 17.80 -13.79 5.79
N PHE A 436 17.66 -12.83 4.87
CA PHE A 436 16.62 -12.80 3.84
C PHE A 436 17.26 -12.55 2.47
N ASP A 437 16.76 -13.22 1.43
CA ASP A 437 17.20 -12.96 0.06
C ASP A 437 16.62 -11.62 -0.41
N LEU A 438 17.41 -10.56 -0.24
CA LEU A 438 17.06 -9.18 -0.59
C LEU A 438 17.94 -8.66 -1.73
N GLU A 439 18.59 -9.56 -2.49
CA GLU A 439 19.43 -9.16 -3.62
C GLU A 439 18.60 -8.37 -4.65
N GLY A 440 19.15 -7.27 -5.16
CA GLY A 440 18.50 -6.37 -6.11
C GLY A 440 17.45 -5.44 -5.50
N THR A 441 17.16 -5.56 -4.22
CA THR A 441 16.05 -4.85 -3.57
C THR A 441 16.55 -3.84 -2.54
N PRO A 442 16.17 -2.55 -2.60
CA PRO A 442 16.41 -1.62 -1.50
C PRO A 442 15.49 -1.98 -0.31
N VAL A 443 15.92 -1.66 0.92
CA VAL A 443 15.12 -1.87 2.14
C VAL A 443 14.95 -0.53 2.82
N ILE A 444 13.71 -0.19 3.18
CA ILE A 444 13.40 1.06 3.88
C ILE A 444 13.13 0.73 5.34
N LEU A 445 13.99 1.23 6.23
CA LEU A 445 13.74 1.20 7.67
C LEU A 445 13.13 2.53 8.10
N SER A 446 11.96 2.48 8.74
CA SER A 446 11.26 3.65 9.30
C SER A 446 11.27 3.54 10.83
N PRO A 447 12.16 4.28 11.52
CA PRO A 447 12.15 4.37 12.98
C PRO A 447 10.91 5.12 13.46
N ARG A 448 10.12 4.54 14.38
CA ARG A 448 8.86 5.16 14.88
C ARG A 448 8.70 5.04 16.39
N LYS A 449 8.08 6.03 17.02
CA LYS A 449 7.59 5.89 18.40
C LYS A 449 6.36 5.00 18.43
N ARG A 450 6.12 4.37 19.57
CA ARG A 450 4.90 3.61 19.80
C ARG A 450 3.69 4.56 19.66
N GLY A 451 2.79 4.24 18.73
CA GLY A 451 1.58 5.04 18.45
C GLY A 451 1.74 6.15 17.40
N GLU A 452 2.93 6.31 16.82
CA GLU A 452 3.20 7.25 15.72
C GLU A 452 2.83 6.58 14.38
N ARG A 453 1.84 7.14 13.66
CA ARG A 453 1.49 6.75 12.27
C ARG A 453 2.24 7.68 11.30
N ASP A 454 2.43 7.25 10.05
CA ASP A 454 3.12 8.06 9.03
C ASP A 454 2.41 9.41 8.86
N ASP A 455 3.15 10.49 9.09
CA ASP A 455 2.88 11.74 8.41
C ASP A 455 3.62 11.63 7.07
N GLU A 456 2.90 11.28 5.99
CA GLU A 456 3.42 11.49 4.63
C GLU A 456 3.61 12.99 4.42
N ASP A 457 4.81 13.50 4.69
CA ASP A 457 5.51 14.57 3.96
C ASP A 457 6.77 15.02 4.73
N SER A 458 7.93 14.54 4.29
CA SER A 458 9.17 15.35 4.29
C SER A 458 10.11 14.97 3.15
#